data_AF-A0AAP9YEU4-F1
#
_entry.id   AF-A0AAP9YEU4-F1
#
_cell.length_a   1.000
_cell.length_b   1.000
_cell.length_c   1.000
_cell.angle_alpha   90.00
_cell.angle_beta   90.00
_cell.angle_gamma   90.00
#
_symmetry.space_group_name_H-M   'P 1'
#
loop_
_entity.id
_entity.type
_entity.pdbx_description
1 polymer ?
#
loop_
_entity_poly.entity_id
_entity_poly.type
_entity_poly.pdbx_seq_one_letter_code
_entity_poly.pdbx_strand_id
1 'polypeptide(L)'
;MRLAERLAWHCRTQLVPYAALLRGLEGDLRSGAVTPARLEAHLGQAEILLRDLLTAILPDARLLLARLDDEQLAELAEAFWRRNRELREEFLAGTPAEREAEQIARMEKRLRRWFGRLSEEQRALVARWSEALQPATAEWLANRERWQARLLAALAQRRDAARFEAGLRPLLLEPEAAWSAGYRARLAHNREQTLILLAALFDTATPRQRAHLFAELEAWARQFEQLACTPSPLLTAGQG
;
A
#
# COMPACT_ATOMS: atom_id res chain seq x y z
N MET A 1 -5.59 -11.78 -25.59
CA MET A 1 -4.95 -10.46 -25.61
C MET A 1 -5.69 -9.55 -24.62
N ARG A 2 -5.33 -9.56 -23.32
CA ARG A 2 -6.00 -8.74 -22.26
C ARG A 2 -5.00 -8.01 -21.37
N LEU A 3 -3.83 -8.62 -21.11
CA LEU A 3 -2.75 -7.95 -20.37
C LEU A 3 -2.27 -6.67 -21.08
N ALA A 4 -2.07 -6.71 -22.40
CA ALA A 4 -1.69 -5.52 -23.18
C ALA A 4 -2.75 -4.41 -23.10
N GLU A 5 -4.03 -4.77 -23.17
CA GLU A 5 -5.14 -3.83 -23.02
C GLU A 5 -5.18 -3.22 -21.61
N ARG A 6 -4.98 -4.04 -20.58
CA ARG A 6 -4.91 -3.59 -19.17
C ARG A 6 -3.73 -2.66 -18.93
N LEU A 7 -2.55 -3.00 -19.45
CA LEU A 7 -1.37 -2.15 -19.35
C LEU A 7 -1.59 -0.82 -20.08
N ALA A 8 -2.19 -0.85 -21.27
CA ALA A 8 -2.52 0.35 -22.01
C ALA A 8 -3.58 1.22 -21.31
N TRP A 9 -4.58 0.61 -20.66
CA TRP A 9 -5.53 1.31 -19.80
C TRP A 9 -4.85 1.95 -18.59
N HIS A 10 -4.00 1.22 -17.88
CA HIS A 10 -3.27 1.73 -16.71
C HIS A 10 -2.39 2.92 -17.08
N CYS A 11 -1.66 2.77 -18.18
CA CYS A 11 -0.79 3.77 -18.77
C CYS A 11 -1.55 5.05 -19.17
N ARG A 12 -2.76 4.93 -19.75
CA ARG A 12 -3.59 6.08 -20.17
C ARG A 12 -4.38 6.74 -19.03
N THR A 13 -4.74 6.01 -17.99
CA THR A 13 -5.76 6.46 -17.02
C THR A 13 -5.26 6.59 -15.59
N GLN A 14 -4.25 5.81 -15.17
CA GLN A 14 -3.85 5.71 -13.76
C GLN A 14 -2.52 6.42 -13.47
N LEU A 15 -1.56 6.37 -14.40
CA LEU A 15 -0.22 6.94 -14.16
C LEU A 15 -0.22 8.47 -13.97
N VAL A 16 -1.04 9.19 -14.73
CA VAL A 16 -1.17 10.66 -14.58
C VAL A 16 -1.76 11.03 -13.21
N PRO A 17 -2.87 10.41 -12.74
CA PRO A 17 -3.32 10.61 -11.36
C PRO A 17 -2.29 10.28 -10.28
N TYR A 18 -1.46 9.24 -10.46
CA TYR A 18 -0.42 8.90 -9.48
C TYR A 18 0.65 10.00 -9.39
N ALA A 19 1.06 10.55 -10.54
CA ALA A 19 1.95 11.70 -10.57
C ALA A 19 1.30 12.93 -9.92
N ALA A 20 0.03 13.22 -10.24
CA ALA A 20 -0.70 14.35 -9.68
C ALA A 20 -0.83 14.27 -8.16
N LEU A 21 -1.05 13.08 -7.59
CA LEU A 21 -1.06 12.85 -6.15
C LEU A 21 0.27 13.25 -5.50
N LEU A 22 1.40 12.81 -6.07
CA LEU A 22 2.73 13.15 -5.57
C LEU A 22 3.04 14.64 -5.69
N ARG A 23 2.65 15.27 -6.80
CA ARG A 23 2.80 16.73 -7.01
C ARG A 23 1.94 17.54 -6.03
N GLY A 24 0.72 17.07 -5.76
CA GLY A 24 -0.17 17.66 -4.76
C GLY A 24 0.44 17.60 -3.36
N LEU A 25 0.95 16.43 -2.97
CA LEU A 25 1.68 16.26 -1.71
C LEU A 25 2.89 17.19 -1.63
N GLU A 26 3.72 17.25 -2.68
CA GLU A 26 4.87 18.16 -2.75
C GLU A 26 4.44 19.62 -2.56
N GLY A 27 3.37 20.06 -3.22
CA GLY A 27 2.82 21.41 -3.09
C GLY A 27 2.39 21.76 -1.66
N ASP A 28 1.68 20.85 -1.00
CA ASP A 28 1.28 21.03 0.41
C ASP A 28 2.50 21.14 1.33
N LEU A 29 3.48 20.25 1.18
CA LEU A 29 4.71 20.27 1.95
C LEU A 29 5.48 21.59 1.74
N ARG A 30 5.58 22.08 0.50
CA ARG A 30 6.24 23.36 0.17
C ARG A 30 5.52 24.58 0.74
N SER A 31 4.20 24.52 0.91
CA SER A 31 3.42 25.58 1.54
C SER A 31 3.64 25.70 3.06
N GLY A 32 4.37 24.74 3.66
CA GLY A 32 4.64 24.70 5.09
C GLY A 32 3.48 24.20 5.94
N ALA A 33 2.33 23.88 5.34
CA ALA A 33 1.16 23.38 6.04
C ALA A 33 1.19 21.84 6.10
N VAL A 34 1.99 21.27 7.01
CA VAL A 34 2.04 19.82 7.21
C VAL A 34 1.31 19.46 8.48
N THR A 35 0.10 18.93 8.32
CA THR A 35 -0.71 18.42 9.43
C THR A 35 -1.11 16.97 9.15
N PRO A 36 -1.36 16.17 10.21
CA PRO A 36 -1.87 14.81 10.03
C PRO A 36 -3.11 14.75 9.15
N ALA A 37 -4.04 15.70 9.30
CA ALA A 37 -5.26 15.77 8.49
C ALA A 37 -5.00 16.00 6.99
N ARG A 38 -4.00 16.82 6.63
CA ARG A 38 -3.63 16.99 5.21
C ARG A 38 -2.96 15.74 4.64
N LEU A 39 -2.09 15.09 5.40
CA LEU A 39 -1.48 13.83 4.99
C LEU A 39 -2.53 12.71 4.85
N GLU A 40 -3.52 12.66 5.73
CA GLU A 40 -4.66 11.75 5.67
C GLU A 40 -5.45 11.92 4.36
N ALA A 41 -5.67 13.16 3.91
CA ALA A 41 -6.36 13.42 2.65
C ALA A 41 -5.60 12.84 1.44
N HIS A 42 -4.27 12.95 1.40
CA HIS A 42 -3.44 12.32 0.37
C HIS A 42 -3.48 10.79 0.44
N LEU A 43 -3.47 10.21 1.63
CA LEU A 43 -3.65 8.75 1.78
C LEU A 43 -5.01 8.29 1.27
N GLY A 44 -6.09 9.02 1.58
CA GLY A 44 -7.43 8.73 1.07
C GLY A 44 -7.50 8.76 -0.46
N GLN A 45 -6.84 9.74 -1.10
CA GLN A 45 -6.72 9.77 -2.56
C GLN A 45 -5.96 8.56 -3.11
N ALA A 46 -4.85 8.15 -2.47
CA ALA A 46 -4.10 6.96 -2.85
C ALA A 46 -4.96 5.67 -2.73
N GLU A 47 -5.80 5.58 -1.71
CA GLU A 47 -6.71 4.45 -1.49
C GLU A 47 -7.82 4.35 -2.54
N ILE A 48 -8.34 5.50 -3.00
CA ILE A 48 -9.28 5.57 -4.12
C ILE A 48 -8.60 5.04 -5.40
N LEU A 49 -7.39 5.53 -5.70
CA LEU A 49 -6.61 5.09 -6.87
C LEU A 49 -6.31 3.57 -6.82
N LEU A 50 -5.98 3.05 -5.64
CA LEU A 50 -5.79 1.60 -5.45
C LEU A 50 -7.08 0.82 -5.70
N ARG A 51 -8.23 1.32 -5.23
CA ARG A 51 -9.53 0.68 -5.45
C ARG A 51 -9.91 0.67 -6.93
N ASP A 52 -9.67 1.75 -7.65
CA ASP A 52 -9.92 1.84 -9.09
C ASP A 52 -9.05 0.83 -9.86
N LEU A 53 -7.77 0.74 -9.49
CA LEU A 53 -6.84 -0.27 -10.03
C LEU A 53 -7.34 -1.70 -9.79
N LEU A 54 -7.70 -2.04 -8.55
CA LEU A 54 -8.16 -3.39 -8.18
C LEU A 54 -9.47 -3.75 -8.88
N THR A 55 -10.40 -2.80 -8.98
CA THR A 55 -11.67 -2.96 -9.70
C THR A 55 -11.42 -3.26 -11.18
N ALA A 56 -10.50 -2.53 -11.78
CA ALA A 56 -10.16 -2.68 -13.17
C ALA A 56 -9.43 -4.02 -13.45
N ILE A 57 -8.56 -4.47 -12.54
CA ILE A 57 -7.80 -5.73 -12.71
C ILE A 57 -8.64 -6.98 -12.44
N LEU A 58 -9.69 -6.90 -11.61
CA LEU A 58 -10.49 -8.05 -11.18
C LEU A 58 -10.94 -8.99 -12.33
N PRO A 59 -11.50 -8.51 -13.46
CA PRO A 59 -11.89 -9.38 -14.57
C PRO A 59 -10.71 -10.14 -15.20
N ASP A 60 -9.53 -9.54 -15.21
CA ASP A 60 -8.31 -10.12 -15.79
C ASP A 60 -7.68 -11.12 -14.82
N ALA A 61 -7.64 -10.78 -13.53
CA ALA A 61 -7.23 -11.68 -12.46
C ALA A 61 -8.10 -12.94 -12.44
N ARG A 62 -9.42 -12.82 -12.60
CA ARG A 62 -10.33 -13.97 -12.68
C ARG A 62 -9.93 -14.94 -13.80
N LEU A 63 -9.63 -14.43 -14.99
CA LEU A 63 -9.26 -15.28 -16.12
C LEU A 63 -7.91 -15.96 -15.94
N LEU A 64 -6.93 -15.24 -15.38
CA LEU A 64 -5.59 -15.78 -15.14
C LEU A 64 -5.62 -16.84 -14.03
N LEU A 65 -6.25 -16.53 -12.91
CA LEU A 65 -6.36 -17.44 -11.77
C LEU A 65 -7.19 -18.68 -12.09
N ALA A 66 -8.17 -18.59 -13.00
CA ALA A 66 -8.93 -19.75 -13.45
C ALA A 66 -8.10 -20.76 -14.27
N ARG A 67 -6.94 -20.35 -14.79
CA ARG A 67 -6.04 -21.19 -15.58
C ARG A 67 -5.04 -21.97 -14.74
N LEU A 68 -4.98 -21.71 -13.43
CA LEU A 68 -4.10 -22.46 -12.55
C LEU A 68 -4.47 -23.95 -12.60
N ASP A 69 -3.50 -24.83 -12.76
CA ASP A 69 -3.71 -26.25 -12.56
C ASP A 69 -3.72 -26.60 -11.05
N ASP A 70 -3.95 -27.88 -10.74
CA ASP A 70 -4.04 -28.32 -9.35
C ASP A 70 -2.66 -28.35 -8.66
N GLU A 71 -1.57 -28.51 -9.42
CA GLU A 71 -0.19 -28.46 -8.90
C GLU A 71 0.18 -27.03 -8.49
N GLN A 72 -0.07 -26.05 -9.37
CA GLN A 72 0.13 -24.63 -9.09
C GLN A 72 -0.71 -24.15 -7.89
N LEU A 73 -1.91 -24.70 -7.70
CA LEU A 73 -2.73 -24.38 -6.53
C LEU A 73 -2.11 -24.95 -5.24
N ALA A 74 -1.57 -26.16 -5.28
CA ALA A 74 -0.86 -26.77 -4.15
C ALA A 74 0.44 -26.00 -3.82
N GLU A 75 1.22 -25.61 -4.83
CA GLU A 75 2.41 -24.78 -4.67
C GLU A 75 2.10 -23.43 -4.04
N LEU A 76 1.00 -22.78 -4.46
CA LEU A 76 0.53 -21.52 -3.87
C LEU A 76 0.19 -21.69 -2.39
N ALA A 77 -0.51 -22.77 -2.03
CA ALA A 77 -0.87 -23.06 -0.64
C ALA A 77 0.39 -23.28 0.23
N GLU A 78 1.36 -24.02 -0.26
CA GLU A 78 2.63 -24.25 0.43
C GLU A 78 3.45 -22.96 0.57
N ALA A 79 3.49 -22.13 -0.49
CA ALA A 79 4.14 -20.83 -0.44
C ALA A 79 3.49 -19.89 0.59
N PHE A 80 2.15 -19.91 0.72
CA PHE A 80 1.45 -19.18 1.78
C PHE A 80 1.83 -19.69 3.17
N TRP A 81 1.79 -21.00 3.40
CA TRP A 81 2.15 -21.59 4.68
C TRP A 81 3.58 -21.22 5.10
N ARG A 82 4.55 -21.43 4.22
CA ARG A 82 5.96 -21.09 4.46
C ARG A 82 6.12 -19.61 4.78
N ARG A 83 5.53 -18.72 3.97
CA ARG A 83 5.66 -17.28 4.19
C ARG A 83 4.98 -16.83 5.49
N ASN A 84 3.88 -17.44 5.89
CA ASN A 84 3.21 -17.10 7.16
C ASN A 84 4.03 -17.54 8.37
N ARG A 85 4.74 -18.66 8.28
CA ARG A 85 5.70 -19.09 9.30
C ARG A 85 6.85 -18.11 9.43
N GLU A 86 7.49 -17.76 8.32
CA GLU A 86 8.57 -16.76 8.30
C GLU A 86 8.12 -15.43 8.91
N LEU A 87 6.93 -14.94 8.54
CA LEU A 87 6.39 -13.69 9.09
C LEU A 87 6.05 -13.80 10.59
N ARG A 88 5.62 -14.97 11.08
CA ARG A 88 5.43 -15.17 12.52
C ARG A 88 6.75 -15.14 13.27
N GLU A 89 7.76 -15.80 12.74
CA GLU A 89 9.12 -15.77 13.30
C GLU A 89 9.67 -14.34 13.28
N GLU A 90 9.56 -13.63 12.15
CA GLU A 90 10.03 -12.24 11.97
C GLU A 90 9.34 -11.23 12.90
N PHE A 91 8.03 -11.38 13.16
CA PHE A 91 7.26 -10.32 13.83
C PHE A 91 6.76 -10.67 15.23
N LEU A 92 6.75 -11.95 15.62
CA LEU A 92 6.25 -12.40 16.92
C LEU A 92 7.29 -13.11 17.79
N ALA A 93 8.47 -13.45 17.25
CA ALA A 93 9.55 -14.00 18.06
C ALA A 93 10.18 -12.96 18.98
N GLY A 94 10.92 -13.43 19.99
CA GLY A 94 11.62 -12.58 20.94
C GLY A 94 10.74 -11.95 22.02
N THR A 95 11.39 -11.22 22.90
CA THR A 95 10.77 -10.46 23.98
C THR A 95 9.99 -9.26 23.42
N PRO A 96 9.05 -8.68 24.20
CA PRO A 96 8.39 -7.43 23.81
C PRO A 96 9.38 -6.30 23.46
N ALA A 97 10.47 -6.16 24.23
CA ALA A 97 11.48 -5.11 24.01
C ALA A 97 12.26 -5.31 22.70
N GLU A 98 12.61 -6.54 22.36
CA GLU A 98 13.27 -6.84 21.07
C GLU A 98 12.36 -6.51 19.88
N ARG A 99 11.07 -6.87 19.96
CA ARG A 99 10.09 -6.58 18.90
C ARG A 99 9.85 -5.09 18.70
N GLU A 100 9.84 -4.33 19.79
CA GLU A 100 9.77 -2.88 19.76
C GLU A 100 11.01 -2.27 19.11
N ALA A 101 12.21 -2.70 19.52
CA ALA A 101 13.47 -2.24 18.92
C ALA A 101 13.51 -2.51 17.40
N GLU A 102 13.05 -3.67 16.96
CA GLU A 102 12.92 -3.98 15.53
C GLU A 102 11.87 -3.13 14.81
N GLN A 103 10.74 -2.80 15.47
CA GLN A 103 9.72 -1.93 14.91
C GLN A 103 10.28 -0.52 14.65
N ILE A 104 11.02 0.01 15.62
CA ILE A 104 11.76 1.27 15.49
C ILE A 104 12.75 1.19 14.33
N ALA A 105 13.59 0.16 14.29
CA ALA A 105 14.60 -0.02 13.24
C ALA A 105 13.99 -0.12 11.84
N ARG A 106 12.86 -0.83 11.69
CA ARG A 106 12.12 -0.92 10.43
C ARG A 106 11.55 0.43 10.01
N MET A 107 11.00 1.21 10.93
CA MET A 107 10.47 2.55 10.62
C MET A 107 11.60 3.50 10.23
N GLU A 108 12.71 3.54 10.98
CA GLU A 108 13.88 4.34 10.62
C GLU A 108 14.39 4.01 9.22
N LYS A 109 14.49 2.72 8.88
CA LYS A 109 14.94 2.27 7.55
C LYS A 109 14.04 2.79 6.43
N ARG A 110 12.71 2.80 6.64
CA ARG A 110 11.74 3.34 5.67
C ARG A 110 11.91 4.84 5.51
N LEU A 111 12.03 5.56 6.62
CA LEU A 111 12.17 7.02 6.64
C LEU A 111 13.48 7.48 5.99
N ARG A 112 14.56 6.71 6.12
CA ARG A 112 15.87 7.05 5.52
C ARG A 112 15.84 7.20 4.01
N ARG A 113 14.95 6.52 3.29
CA ARG A 113 14.76 6.73 1.85
C ARG A 113 14.32 8.15 1.54
N TRP A 114 13.44 8.70 2.37
CA TRP A 114 12.75 9.97 2.13
C TRP A 114 13.43 11.17 2.80
N PHE A 115 14.07 10.96 3.95
CA PHE A 115 14.70 12.03 4.73
C PHE A 115 16.23 11.88 4.83
N GLY A 116 16.83 10.84 4.24
CA GLY A 116 18.25 10.54 4.44
C GLY A 116 18.56 10.14 5.89
N ARG A 117 19.76 10.46 6.38
CA ARG A 117 20.13 10.16 7.77
C ARG A 117 19.25 10.94 8.75
N LEU A 118 18.60 10.23 9.68
CA LEU A 118 17.80 10.84 10.75
C LEU A 118 18.69 11.47 11.83
N SER A 119 18.27 12.61 12.39
CA SER A 119 18.87 13.25 13.58
C SER A 119 18.51 12.48 14.86
N GLU A 120 19.15 12.81 15.99
CA GLU A 120 18.78 12.23 17.29
C GLU A 120 17.35 12.59 17.70
N GLU A 121 16.93 13.83 17.47
CA GLU A 121 15.55 14.28 17.69
C GLU A 121 14.54 13.48 16.87
N GLN A 122 14.84 13.22 15.59
CA GLN A 122 14.01 12.41 14.70
C GLN A 122 13.95 10.94 15.14
N ARG A 123 15.03 10.38 15.68
CA ARG A 123 15.00 9.02 16.27
C ARG A 123 14.13 8.97 17.53
N ALA A 124 14.21 10.00 18.38
CA ALA A 124 13.35 10.11 19.56
C ALA A 124 11.86 10.22 19.17
N LEU A 125 11.54 10.89 18.06
CA LEU A 125 10.19 10.90 17.49
C LEU A 125 9.72 9.49 17.09
N VAL A 126 10.58 8.70 16.45
CA VAL A 126 10.26 7.31 16.07
C VAL A 126 10.08 6.41 17.30
N ALA A 127 10.88 6.59 18.35
CA ALA A 127 10.70 5.85 19.61
C ALA A 127 9.33 6.13 20.25
N ARG A 128 8.96 7.41 20.40
CA ARG A 128 7.63 7.79 20.92
C ARG A 128 6.48 7.28 20.06
N TRP A 129 6.66 7.30 18.74
CA TRP A 129 5.68 6.72 17.81
C TRP A 129 5.48 5.23 18.09
N SER A 130 6.56 4.46 18.29
CA SER A 130 6.51 3.04 18.61
C SER A 130 5.74 2.76 19.90
N GLU A 131 6.02 3.52 20.96
CA GLU A 131 5.34 3.43 22.26
C GLU A 131 3.84 3.76 22.17
N ALA A 132 3.46 4.68 21.27
CA ALA A 132 2.07 5.10 21.08
C ALA A 132 1.23 4.12 20.25
N LEU A 133 1.83 3.13 19.59
CA LEU A 133 1.10 2.15 18.78
C LEU A 133 0.34 1.15 19.64
N GLN A 134 -0.85 0.78 19.17
CA GLN A 134 -1.60 -0.35 19.70
C GLN A 134 -1.17 -1.66 19.03
N PRO A 135 -0.94 -2.75 19.79
CA PRO A 135 -0.57 -4.04 19.22
C PRO A 135 -1.61 -4.57 18.24
N ALA A 136 -1.21 -4.76 16.98
CA ALA A 136 -2.09 -5.25 15.92
C ALA A 136 -1.48 -6.40 15.10
N THR A 137 -0.20 -6.71 15.31
CA THR A 137 0.60 -7.62 14.47
C THR A 137 0.07 -9.05 14.46
N ALA A 138 -0.31 -9.61 15.61
CA ALA A 138 -0.84 -10.97 15.69
C ALA A 138 -2.19 -11.09 14.96
N GLU A 139 -3.06 -10.10 15.09
CA GLU A 139 -4.35 -10.09 14.41
C GLU A 139 -4.21 -9.81 12.91
N TRP A 140 -3.23 -8.99 12.51
CA TRP A 140 -2.84 -8.81 11.11
C TRP A 140 -2.45 -10.13 10.45
N LEU A 141 -1.59 -10.92 11.10
CA LEU A 141 -1.18 -12.25 10.63
C LEU A 141 -2.38 -13.20 10.53
N ALA A 142 -3.25 -13.20 11.53
CA ALA A 142 -4.46 -14.04 11.52
C ALA A 142 -5.46 -13.63 10.41
N ASN A 143 -5.65 -12.32 10.17
CA ASN A 143 -6.47 -11.81 9.08
C ASN A 143 -5.89 -12.20 7.71
N ARG A 144 -4.57 -12.11 7.56
CA ARG A 144 -3.85 -12.54 6.35
C ARG A 144 -4.09 -14.02 6.06
N GLU A 145 -3.98 -14.89 7.05
CA GLU A 145 -4.25 -16.32 6.90
C GLU A 145 -5.69 -16.62 6.53
N ARG A 146 -6.65 -15.95 7.17
CA ARG A 146 -8.07 -16.07 6.79
C ARG A 146 -8.32 -15.63 5.35
N TRP A 147 -7.69 -14.54 4.91
CA TRP A 147 -7.79 -14.07 3.54
C TRP A 147 -7.22 -15.11 2.56
N GLN A 148 -6.04 -15.68 2.85
CA GLN A 148 -5.41 -16.71 2.01
C GLN A 148 -6.25 -17.99 1.94
N ALA A 149 -6.80 -18.46 3.08
CA ALA A 149 -7.67 -19.62 3.11
C ALA A 149 -8.94 -19.40 2.25
N ARG A 150 -9.55 -18.21 2.32
CA ARG A 150 -10.69 -17.85 1.48
C ARG A 150 -10.31 -17.78 -0.01
N LEU A 151 -9.12 -17.27 -0.32
CA LEU A 151 -8.61 -17.27 -1.69
C LEU A 151 -8.44 -18.70 -2.22
N LEU A 152 -7.80 -19.59 -1.47
CA LEU A 152 -7.62 -20.99 -1.85
C LEU A 152 -8.98 -21.69 -2.04
N ALA A 153 -9.96 -21.42 -1.17
CA ALA A 153 -11.31 -21.94 -1.31
C ALA A 153 -12.01 -21.43 -2.59
N ALA A 154 -11.84 -20.15 -2.95
CA ALA A 154 -12.34 -19.61 -4.21
C ALA A 154 -11.65 -20.27 -5.42
N LEU A 155 -10.33 -20.45 -5.37
CA LEU A 155 -9.54 -21.11 -6.42
C LEU A 155 -9.89 -22.59 -6.60
N ALA A 156 -10.30 -23.29 -5.53
CA ALA A 156 -10.82 -24.65 -5.63
C ALA A 156 -12.12 -24.71 -6.48
N GLN A 157 -12.88 -23.61 -6.53
CA GLN A 157 -14.10 -23.48 -7.35
C GLN A 157 -13.86 -22.82 -8.71
N ARG A 158 -12.60 -22.61 -9.13
CA ARG A 158 -12.25 -21.82 -10.33
C ARG A 158 -12.83 -22.30 -11.66
N ARG A 159 -13.28 -23.55 -11.73
CA ARG A 159 -13.95 -24.14 -12.91
C ARG A 159 -15.42 -23.70 -13.03
N ASP A 160 -16.03 -23.24 -11.93
CA ASP A 160 -17.34 -22.60 -11.91
C ASP A 160 -17.13 -21.07 -11.92
N ALA A 161 -17.32 -20.46 -13.09
CA ALA A 161 -17.04 -19.04 -13.27
C ALA A 161 -17.87 -18.13 -12.33
N ALA A 162 -19.13 -18.49 -12.07
CA ALA A 162 -20.02 -17.69 -11.24
C ALA A 162 -19.63 -17.77 -9.76
N ARG A 163 -19.39 -18.99 -9.25
CA ARG A 163 -18.92 -19.18 -7.88
C ARG A 163 -17.54 -18.58 -7.65
N PHE A 164 -16.64 -18.72 -8.62
CA PHE A 164 -15.31 -18.17 -8.51
C PHE A 164 -15.32 -16.64 -8.46
N GLU A 165 -16.10 -15.98 -9.32
CA GLU A 165 -16.24 -14.53 -9.30
C GLU A 165 -16.83 -14.03 -7.98
N ALA A 166 -17.89 -14.68 -7.49
CA ALA A 166 -18.52 -14.35 -6.21
C ALA A 166 -17.57 -14.48 -5.02
N GLY A 167 -16.65 -15.46 -5.05
CA GLY A 167 -15.62 -15.63 -4.02
C GLY A 167 -14.45 -14.65 -4.13
N LEU A 168 -13.99 -14.36 -5.34
CA LEU A 168 -12.80 -13.54 -5.59
C LEU A 168 -13.04 -12.04 -5.40
N ARG A 169 -14.20 -11.53 -5.83
CA ARG A 169 -14.53 -10.11 -5.78
C ARG A 169 -14.39 -9.49 -4.37
N PRO A 170 -15.04 -10.02 -3.31
CA PRO A 170 -14.95 -9.42 -1.98
C PRO A 170 -13.54 -9.52 -1.39
N LEU A 171 -12.72 -10.49 -1.81
CA LEU A 171 -11.33 -10.60 -1.35
C LEU A 171 -10.45 -9.45 -1.86
N LEU A 172 -10.71 -8.97 -3.08
CA LEU A 172 -9.94 -7.90 -3.69
C LEU A 172 -10.50 -6.51 -3.40
N LEU A 173 -11.82 -6.36 -3.40
CA LEU A 173 -12.46 -5.04 -3.30
C LEU A 173 -12.89 -4.68 -1.88
N GLU A 174 -13.07 -5.67 -1.01
CA GLU A 174 -13.60 -5.49 0.35
C GLU A 174 -12.78 -6.28 1.40
N PRO A 175 -11.43 -6.19 1.41
CA PRO A 175 -10.61 -6.99 2.32
C PRO A 175 -10.90 -6.71 3.80
N GLU A 176 -11.37 -5.50 4.10
CA GLU A 176 -11.68 -5.06 5.46
C GLU A 176 -13.02 -5.57 6.00
N ALA A 177 -13.91 -6.09 5.13
CA ALA A 177 -15.22 -6.57 5.55
C ALA A 177 -15.11 -7.69 6.59
N ALA A 178 -14.02 -8.47 6.54
CA ALA A 178 -13.75 -9.56 7.48
C ALA A 178 -13.04 -9.13 8.78
N TRP A 179 -12.73 -7.85 8.95
CA TRP A 179 -11.99 -7.35 10.11
C TRP A 179 -12.92 -7.09 11.30
N SER A 180 -12.45 -7.41 12.51
CA SER A 180 -13.17 -7.07 13.73
C SER A 180 -13.26 -5.54 13.90
N ALA A 181 -14.29 -5.04 14.58
CA ALA A 181 -14.40 -3.61 14.88
C ALA A 181 -13.19 -3.11 15.70
N GLY A 182 -12.72 -3.93 16.66
CA GLY A 182 -11.54 -3.63 17.45
C GLY A 182 -10.25 -3.55 16.62
N TYR A 183 -10.07 -4.43 15.62
CA TYR A 183 -8.93 -4.35 14.71
C TYR A 183 -8.95 -3.08 13.87
N ARG A 184 -10.11 -2.73 13.31
CA ARG A 184 -10.27 -1.50 12.52
C ARG A 184 -9.92 -0.26 13.34
N ALA A 185 -10.40 -0.20 14.59
CA ALA A 185 -10.06 0.90 15.50
C ALA A 185 -8.56 0.96 15.80
N ARG A 186 -7.90 -0.17 16.07
CA ARG A 186 -6.44 -0.24 16.26
C ARG A 186 -5.66 0.25 15.04
N LEU A 187 -6.06 -0.16 13.84
CA LEU A 187 -5.41 0.28 12.61
C LEU A 187 -5.60 1.78 12.37
N ALA A 188 -6.80 2.31 12.61
CA ALA A 188 -7.07 3.74 12.50
C ALA A 188 -6.22 4.56 13.48
N HIS A 189 -6.13 4.13 14.75
CA HIS A 189 -5.24 4.75 15.75
C HIS A 189 -3.77 4.72 15.30
N ASN A 190 -3.27 3.55 14.88
CA ASN A 190 -1.88 3.40 14.44
C ASN A 190 -1.55 4.23 13.18
N ARG A 191 -2.52 4.38 12.28
CA ARG A 191 -2.43 5.27 11.11
C ARG A 191 -2.28 6.72 11.56
N GLU A 192 -3.15 7.18 12.46
CA GLU A 192 -3.07 8.54 13.01
C GLU A 192 -1.71 8.82 13.67
N GLN A 193 -1.21 7.91 14.51
CA GLN A 193 0.12 8.04 15.12
C GLN A 193 1.23 8.14 14.07
N THR A 194 1.12 7.37 12.98
CA THR A 194 2.08 7.43 11.88
C THR A 194 2.03 8.78 11.15
N LEU A 195 0.84 9.36 10.97
CA LEU A 195 0.70 10.67 10.35
C LEU A 195 1.24 11.81 11.24
N ILE A 196 1.04 11.70 12.55
CA ILE A 196 1.65 12.60 13.54
C ILE A 196 3.18 12.54 13.45
N LEU A 197 3.75 11.32 13.39
CA LEU A 197 5.19 11.13 13.20
C LEU A 197 5.69 11.81 11.93
N LEU A 198 5.03 11.57 10.79
CA LEU A 198 5.46 12.13 9.49
C LEU A 198 5.42 13.66 9.47
N ALA A 199 4.40 14.27 10.08
CA ALA A 199 4.32 15.72 10.20
C ALA A 199 5.47 16.27 11.06
N ALA A 200 5.70 15.69 12.24
CA ALA A 200 6.77 16.12 13.13
C ALA A 200 8.18 15.91 12.53
N LEU A 201 8.38 14.83 11.75
CA LEU A 201 9.62 14.61 11.01
C LEU A 201 9.87 15.68 9.95
N PHE A 202 8.82 16.09 9.24
CA PHE A 202 8.93 17.18 8.29
C PHE A 202 9.28 18.50 8.98
N ASP A 203 8.64 18.80 10.10
CA ASP A 203 8.90 20.03 10.86
C ASP A 203 10.35 20.11 11.36
N THR A 204 10.86 18.99 11.89
CA THR A 204 12.26 18.86 12.35
C THR A 204 13.27 18.64 11.24
N ALA A 205 12.83 18.53 9.97
CA ALA A 205 13.74 18.27 8.85
C ALA A 205 14.59 19.50 8.52
N THR A 206 15.91 19.27 8.42
CA THR A 206 16.86 20.30 7.95
C THR A 206 16.59 20.69 6.49
N PRO A 207 17.08 21.85 6.01
CA PRO A 207 16.95 22.24 4.60
C PRO A 207 17.44 21.17 3.62
N ARG A 208 18.53 20.47 3.97
CA ARG A 208 19.07 19.36 3.16
C ARG A 208 18.11 18.17 3.11
N GLN A 209 17.50 17.80 4.25
CA GLN A 209 16.53 16.69 4.28
C GLN A 209 15.26 17.04 3.51
N ARG A 210 14.78 18.29 3.61
CA ARG A 210 13.64 18.78 2.82
C ARG A 210 13.93 18.74 1.32
N ALA A 211 15.12 19.20 0.90
CA ALA A 211 15.54 19.11 -0.49
C ALA A 211 15.60 17.66 -1.00
N HIS A 212 16.12 16.72 -0.19
CA HIS A 212 16.13 15.29 -0.52
C HIS A 212 14.73 14.70 -0.66
N LEU A 213 13.82 15.01 0.28
CA LEU A 213 12.42 14.60 0.22
C LEU A 213 11.73 15.08 -1.06
N PHE A 214 11.91 16.36 -1.41
CA PHE A 214 11.34 16.91 -2.64
C PHE A 214 11.93 16.26 -3.89
N ALA A 215 13.24 16.00 -3.91
CA ALA A 215 13.87 15.30 -5.02
C ALA A 215 13.33 13.88 -5.23
N GLU A 216 13.09 13.13 -4.14
CA GLU A 216 12.46 11.80 -4.23
C GLU A 216 11.02 11.89 -4.76
N LEU A 217 10.19 12.79 -4.23
CA LEU A 217 8.81 13.00 -4.69
C LEU A 217 8.77 13.36 -6.18
N GLU A 218 9.64 14.29 -6.59
CA GLU A 218 9.74 14.73 -7.97
C GLU A 218 10.22 13.60 -8.90
N ALA A 219 11.18 12.78 -8.46
CA ALA A 219 11.67 11.64 -9.21
C ALA A 219 10.56 10.60 -9.45
N TRP A 220 9.78 10.27 -8.42
CA TRP A 220 8.64 9.35 -8.56
C TRP A 220 7.53 9.92 -9.45
N ALA A 221 7.18 11.19 -9.28
CA ALA A 221 6.18 11.85 -10.13
C ALA A 221 6.61 11.80 -11.61
N ARG A 222 7.87 12.15 -11.91
CA ARG A 222 8.42 12.06 -13.26
C ARG A 222 8.43 10.63 -13.81
N GLN A 223 8.71 9.63 -12.98
CA GLN A 223 8.65 8.23 -13.43
C GLN A 223 7.24 7.83 -13.86
N PHE A 224 6.21 8.21 -13.11
CA PHE A 224 4.83 7.97 -13.52
C PHE A 224 4.45 8.76 -14.78
N GLU A 225 4.88 10.03 -14.90
CA GLU A 225 4.68 10.86 -16.10
C GLU A 225 5.35 10.24 -17.34
N GLN A 226 6.57 9.71 -17.21
CA GLN A 226 7.31 9.07 -18.31
C GLN A 226 6.68 7.74 -18.75
N LEU A 227 6.14 6.99 -17.80
CA LEU A 227 5.45 5.73 -18.09
C LEU A 227 4.03 5.98 -18.62
N ALA A 228 3.47 7.18 -18.45
CA ALA A 228 2.14 7.53 -18.92
C ALA A 228 2.08 7.54 -20.45
N CYS A 229 0.97 7.02 -20.96
CA CYS A 229 0.72 7.01 -22.39
C CYS A 229 0.34 8.43 -22.78
N THR A 230 1.12 9.08 -23.63
CA THR A 230 0.77 10.39 -24.16
C THR A 230 -0.61 10.28 -24.81
N PRO A 231 -1.60 11.12 -24.45
CA PRO A 231 -2.82 11.20 -25.23
C PRO A 231 -2.42 11.54 -26.66
N SER A 232 -2.79 10.70 -27.63
CA SER A 232 -2.57 11.04 -29.02
C SER A 232 -3.35 12.33 -29.32
N PRO A 233 -2.72 13.40 -29.83
CA PRO A 233 -3.41 14.65 -30.17
C PRO A 233 -4.51 14.49 -31.24
N LEU A 234 -4.62 13.31 -31.86
CA LEU A 234 -5.52 13.06 -32.99
C LEU A 234 -6.98 12.75 -32.58
N LEU A 235 -7.32 12.72 -31.28
CA LEU A 235 -8.70 12.49 -30.82
C LEU A 235 -9.41 13.76 -30.31
N THR A 236 -8.76 14.92 -30.32
CA THR A 236 -9.38 16.21 -29.98
C THR A 236 -9.72 17.09 -31.19
N ALA A 237 -9.36 16.66 -32.41
CA ALA A 237 -9.60 17.42 -33.65
C ALA A 237 -10.78 16.91 -34.51
N GLY A 238 -11.68 16.11 -33.92
CA GLY A 238 -12.80 15.46 -34.62
C GLY A 238 -14.20 15.93 -34.21
N GLN A 239 -14.32 17.09 -33.56
CA GLN A 239 -15.61 17.76 -33.35
C GLN A 239 -15.46 19.24 -33.73
N GLY A 240 -15.65 19.50 -35.02
CA GLY A 240 -15.82 20.80 -35.65
C GLY A 240 -16.74 20.63 -36.85
#